data_AF-A0A1V6D9D2-F1
#
_entry.id   AF-A0A1V6D9D2-F1
#
_cell.length_a   1.000
_cell.length_b   1.000
_cell.length_c   1.000
_cell.angle_alpha   90.00
_cell.angle_beta   90.00
_cell.angle_gamma   90.00
#
_symmetry.space_group_name_H-M   'P 1'
#
loop_
_entity.id
_entity.type
_entity.pdbx_description
1 polymer ?
#
loop_
_entity_poly.entity_id
_entity_poly.type
_entity_poly.pdbx_seq_one_letter_code
_entity_poly.pdbx_strand_id
1 'polypeptide(L)'
;MLRSKGLCAALVVSLLASLALAQDAPAKPKRAKGQAKDKSALRGEYAIVASELKLSEEKKAEFAKAVEALNTARSEWAKANAAKLEELAKALKAARDAKDKDKTKEIQKQLTELKAQQEKIAADAQAKVRAVLTPEQQTQWDVFNLYRQVLRRYSKAELTDQQKEKAKVLAAEAAKQLSASTDAKAASALKKDLDQKVAALLTPEQTEKMKAPAAKKPPKGDKAEPKK
;
A
#
# COMPACT_ATOMS: atom_id res chain seq x y z
N MET A 1 -49.47 -5.79 -44.33
CA MET A 1 -50.86 -5.89 -43.87
C MET A 1 -51.12 -7.34 -43.49
N LEU A 2 -51.36 -7.63 -42.21
CA LEU A 2 -52.46 -8.51 -41.75
C LEU A 2 -52.51 -8.38 -40.22
N ARG A 3 -53.69 -8.00 -39.75
CA ARG A 3 -54.01 -7.67 -38.36
C ARG A 3 -54.43 -8.94 -37.64
N SER A 4 -53.98 -9.15 -36.41
CA SER A 4 -54.71 -10.00 -35.45
C SER A 4 -55.10 -9.16 -34.24
N LYS A 5 -56.39 -9.23 -33.91
CA LYS A 5 -57.10 -8.50 -32.86
C LYS A 5 -57.60 -9.51 -31.83
N GLY A 6 -57.69 -9.06 -30.57
CA GLY A 6 -58.53 -9.67 -29.52
C GLY A 6 -57.82 -10.79 -28.76
N LEU A 7 -58.00 -10.96 -27.45
CA LEU A 7 -59.09 -10.54 -26.59
C LEU A 7 -58.62 -10.46 -25.13
N CYS A 8 -59.22 -9.58 -24.35
CA CYS A 8 -59.07 -9.42 -22.91
C CYS A 8 -59.47 -10.69 -22.14
N ALA A 9 -58.72 -11.02 -21.08
CA ALA A 9 -59.22 -11.78 -19.95
C ALA A 9 -58.63 -11.22 -18.65
N ALA A 10 -59.50 -11.12 -17.65
CA ALA A 10 -59.39 -10.33 -16.45
C ALA A 10 -58.61 -11.04 -15.33
N LEU A 11 -57.90 -10.22 -14.55
CA LEU A 11 -58.00 -10.12 -13.09
C LEU A 11 -57.84 -11.41 -12.26
N VAL A 12 -56.66 -11.57 -11.65
CA VAL A 12 -56.55 -12.02 -10.25
C VAL A 12 -55.47 -11.19 -9.56
N VAL A 13 -55.93 -10.35 -8.62
CA VAL A 13 -55.13 -9.74 -7.58
C VAL A 13 -54.61 -10.86 -6.68
N SER A 14 -53.32 -11.15 -6.72
CA SER A 14 -52.64 -11.92 -5.67
C SER A 14 -51.79 -10.96 -4.85
N LEU A 15 -52.43 -10.41 -3.81
CA LEU A 15 -51.76 -9.75 -2.71
C LEU A 15 -51.17 -10.86 -1.81
N LEU A 16 -49.97 -11.34 -2.15
CA LEU A 16 -49.21 -12.21 -1.24
C LEU A 16 -48.11 -11.36 -0.60
N ALA A 17 -48.30 -11.14 0.69
CA ALA A 17 -47.37 -10.54 1.61
C ALA A 17 -45.98 -11.16 1.41
N SER A 18 -45.05 -10.36 0.86
CA SER A 18 -43.64 -10.66 0.97
C SER A 18 -43.24 -10.39 2.42
N LEU A 19 -43.30 -11.46 3.22
CA LEU A 19 -42.66 -11.54 4.52
C LEU A 19 -41.20 -11.13 4.31
N ALA A 20 -40.86 -9.94 4.80
CA ALA A 20 -39.48 -9.53 4.96
C ALA A 20 -38.84 -10.49 5.96
N LEU A 21 -38.27 -11.59 5.46
CA LEU A 21 -37.20 -12.28 6.15
C LEU A 21 -36.05 -11.29 6.20
N ALA A 22 -36.01 -10.54 7.30
CA ALA A 22 -34.78 -9.98 7.83
C ALA A 22 -33.81 -11.16 7.94
N GLN A 23 -33.01 -11.36 6.89
CA GLN A 23 -31.81 -12.16 6.97
C GLN A 23 -30.96 -11.46 8.01
N ASP A 24 -30.92 -12.08 9.18
CA ASP A 24 -29.93 -11.86 10.22
C ASP A 24 -28.57 -12.00 9.52
N ALA A 25 -28.02 -10.86 9.07
CA ALA A 25 -26.71 -10.82 8.49
C ALA A 25 -25.78 -11.36 9.57
N PRO A 26 -25.04 -12.46 9.34
CA PRO A 26 -24.18 -13.03 10.36
C PRO A 26 -23.27 -11.91 10.85
N ALA A 27 -23.42 -11.58 12.13
CA ALA A 27 -22.63 -10.56 12.79
C ALA A 27 -21.16 -10.80 12.41
N LYS A 28 -20.55 -9.82 11.73
CA LYS A 28 -19.12 -9.88 11.36
C LYS A 28 -18.37 -10.40 12.58
N PRO A 29 -17.62 -11.52 12.47
CA PRO A 29 -16.99 -12.12 13.62
C PRO A 29 -16.17 -11.02 14.31
N LYS A 30 -16.53 -10.70 15.56
CA LYS A 30 -15.75 -9.82 16.42
C LYS A 30 -14.35 -10.41 16.42
N ARG A 31 -13.39 -9.74 15.76
CA ARG A 31 -11.97 -10.11 15.81
C ARG A 31 -11.63 -10.36 17.27
N ALA A 32 -11.31 -11.60 17.61
CA ALA A 32 -10.96 -11.99 18.96
C ALA A 32 -9.83 -11.07 19.43
N LYS A 33 -10.15 -10.18 20.38
CA LYS A 33 -9.14 -9.43 21.13
C LYS A 33 -8.40 -10.47 21.96
N GLY A 34 -7.21 -10.87 21.50
CA GLY A 34 -6.34 -11.73 22.29
C GLY A 34 -5.71 -12.93 21.58
N GLN A 35 -5.65 -12.99 20.24
CA GLN A 35 -4.62 -13.84 19.65
C GLN A 35 -3.27 -13.35 20.16
N ALA A 36 -2.56 -14.24 20.86
CA ALA A 36 -1.23 -13.99 21.39
C ALA A 36 -0.41 -13.32 20.30
N LYS A 37 0.16 -12.14 20.59
CA LYS A 37 1.06 -11.46 19.65
C LYS A 37 2.23 -12.39 19.45
N ASP A 38 2.20 -13.14 18.37
CA ASP A 38 3.29 -13.98 17.95
C ASP A 38 4.54 -13.10 17.94
N LYS A 39 5.54 -13.46 18.75
CA LYS A 39 6.78 -12.66 18.87
C LYS A 39 7.64 -12.73 17.60
N SER A 40 7.09 -13.32 16.53
CA SER A 40 7.61 -13.32 15.18
C SER A 40 8.17 -11.95 14.74
N ALA A 41 9.30 -11.99 14.04
CA ALA A 41 9.88 -10.84 13.35
C ALA A 41 8.95 -10.27 12.26
N LEU A 42 7.93 -11.02 11.87
CA LEU A 42 6.89 -10.60 10.93
C LEU A 42 5.96 -9.61 11.61
N ARG A 43 6.25 -8.32 11.43
CA ARG A 43 5.41 -7.20 11.84
C ARG A 43 5.13 -6.28 10.65
N GLY A 44 4.09 -5.46 10.77
CA GLY A 44 3.75 -4.45 9.76
C GLY A 44 3.50 -5.08 8.39
N GLU A 45 4.23 -4.63 7.37
CA GLU A 45 4.06 -5.08 5.99
C GLU A 45 4.37 -6.58 5.80
N TYR A 46 5.44 -7.09 6.42
CA TYR A 46 5.83 -8.50 6.27
C TYR A 46 4.82 -9.47 6.90
N ALA A 47 4.15 -9.07 7.98
CA ALA A 47 3.06 -9.87 8.54
C ALA A 47 1.86 -9.96 7.58
N ILE A 48 1.52 -8.85 6.92
CA ILE A 48 0.44 -8.81 5.94
C ILE A 48 0.81 -9.66 4.72
N VAL A 49 2.03 -9.51 4.20
CA VAL A 49 2.52 -10.30 3.06
C VAL A 49 2.51 -11.79 3.37
N ALA A 50 3.03 -12.22 4.53
CA ALA A 50 3.01 -13.63 4.91
C ALA A 50 1.58 -14.21 4.99
N SER A 51 0.61 -13.41 5.43
CA SER A 51 -0.81 -13.78 5.45
C SER A 51 -1.41 -13.83 4.04
N GLU A 52 -1.11 -12.85 3.19
CA GLU A 52 -1.64 -12.75 1.82
C GLU A 52 -1.12 -13.89 0.93
N LEU A 53 0.16 -14.24 1.09
CA LEU A 53 0.82 -15.33 0.39
C LEU A 53 0.48 -16.72 0.95
N LYS A 54 -0.30 -16.78 2.04
CA LYS A 54 -0.71 -18.03 2.72
C LYS A 54 0.48 -18.98 2.97
N LEU A 55 1.60 -18.43 3.45
CA LEU A 55 2.81 -19.21 3.68
C LEU A 55 2.55 -20.34 4.70
N SER A 56 3.13 -21.52 4.47
CA SER A 56 3.15 -22.59 5.48
C SER A 56 3.95 -22.16 6.71
N GLU A 57 3.76 -22.79 7.87
CA GLU A 57 4.49 -22.42 9.09
C GLU A 57 6.01 -22.52 8.92
N GLU A 58 6.50 -23.53 8.21
CA GLU A 58 7.91 -23.67 7.85
C GLU A 58 8.40 -22.49 6.98
N LYS A 59 7.64 -22.12 5.94
CA LYS A 59 7.99 -20.99 5.07
C LYS A 59 7.86 -19.65 5.78
N LYS A 60 6.91 -19.50 6.72
CA LYS A 60 6.82 -18.32 7.59
C LYS A 60 8.06 -18.19 8.46
N ALA A 61 8.61 -19.28 8.99
CA ALA A 61 9.83 -19.25 9.79
C ALA A 61 11.05 -18.85 8.95
N GLU A 62 11.22 -19.39 7.73
CA GLU A 62 12.27 -18.96 6.79
C GLU A 62 12.13 -17.48 6.42
N PHE A 63 10.91 -17.06 6.08
CA PHE A 63 10.60 -15.67 5.74
C PHE A 63 10.87 -14.73 6.92
N ALA A 64 10.49 -15.12 8.15
CA ALA A 64 10.77 -14.37 9.37
C ALA A 64 12.27 -14.19 9.63
N LYS A 65 13.07 -15.24 9.46
CA LYS A 65 14.54 -15.16 9.59
C LYS A 65 15.15 -14.20 8.58
N ALA A 66 14.69 -14.25 7.32
CA ALA A 66 15.17 -13.32 6.29
C ALA A 66 14.80 -11.86 6.61
N VAL A 67 13.59 -11.62 7.12
CA VAL A 67 13.12 -10.30 7.57
C VAL A 67 13.89 -9.81 8.80
N GLU A 68 14.23 -10.70 9.73
CA GLU A 68 15.04 -10.35 10.90
C GLU A 68 16.45 -9.91 10.48
N ALA A 69 17.11 -10.66 9.58
CA ALA A 69 18.41 -10.27 9.04
C ALA A 69 18.39 -8.89 8.36
N LEU A 70 17.32 -8.58 7.60
CA LEU A 70 17.09 -7.25 7.03
C LEU A 70 16.98 -6.18 8.11
N ASN A 71 16.19 -6.42 9.15
CA ASN A 71 15.98 -5.45 10.22
C ASN A 71 17.28 -5.18 11.00
N THR A 72 18.07 -6.23 11.27
CA THR A 72 19.39 -6.12 11.90
C THR A 72 20.34 -5.28 11.05
N ALA A 73 20.49 -5.59 9.76
CA ALA A 73 21.37 -4.84 8.86
C ALA A 73 20.98 -3.34 8.77
N ARG A 74 19.67 -3.04 8.71
CA ARG A 74 19.17 -1.65 8.75
C ARG A 74 19.48 -0.97 10.08
N SER A 75 19.29 -1.68 11.20
CA SER A 75 19.56 -1.14 12.54
C SER A 75 21.04 -0.84 12.73
N GLU A 76 21.92 -1.76 12.32
CA GLU A 76 23.38 -1.60 12.39
C GLU A 76 23.85 -0.42 11.54
N TRP A 77 23.38 -0.32 10.29
CA TRP A 77 23.70 0.84 9.45
C TRP A 77 23.24 2.16 10.08
N ALA A 78 22.01 2.18 10.63
CA ALA A 78 21.47 3.38 11.27
C ALA A 78 22.30 3.77 12.51
N LYS A 79 22.69 2.81 13.35
CA LYS A 79 23.54 3.05 14.52
C LYS A 79 24.93 3.56 14.10
N ALA A 80 25.55 2.91 13.11
CA ALA A 80 26.88 3.28 12.62
C ALA A 80 26.93 4.69 11.99
N ASN A 81 25.81 5.16 11.44
CA ASN A 81 25.74 6.45 10.74
C ASN A 81 24.94 7.53 11.49
N ALA A 82 24.39 7.24 12.67
CA ALA A 82 23.52 8.17 13.41
C ALA A 82 24.21 9.52 13.69
N ALA A 83 25.42 9.49 14.26
CA ALA A 83 26.18 10.69 14.59
C ALA A 83 26.50 11.51 13.33
N LYS A 84 26.94 10.84 12.26
CA LYS A 84 27.25 11.48 10.97
C LYS A 84 26.00 12.12 10.35
N LEU A 85 24.86 11.45 10.39
CA LEU A 85 23.60 12.01 9.88
C LEU A 85 23.16 13.25 10.66
N GLU A 86 23.32 13.23 11.99
CA GLU A 86 23.01 14.38 12.83
C GLU A 86 23.95 15.57 12.54
N GLU A 87 25.25 15.32 12.41
CA GLU A 87 26.25 16.33 12.06
C GLU A 87 25.95 16.96 10.70
N LEU A 88 25.70 16.13 9.67
CA LEU A 88 25.35 16.62 8.34
C LEU A 88 24.04 17.41 8.33
N ALA A 89 23.05 17.03 9.14
CA ALA A 89 21.81 17.79 9.26
C ALA A 89 22.04 19.18 9.87
N LYS A 90 22.84 19.27 10.94
CA LYS A 90 23.22 20.56 11.57
C LYS A 90 24.03 21.42 10.61
N ALA A 91 25.03 20.83 9.94
CA ALA A 91 25.87 21.52 8.96
C ALA A 91 25.04 22.02 7.77
N LEU A 92 24.08 21.23 7.28
CA LEU A 92 23.20 21.63 6.19
C LEU A 92 22.32 22.82 6.58
N LYS A 93 21.81 22.83 7.83
CA LYS A 93 21.05 23.96 8.36
C LYS A 93 21.92 25.21 8.43
N ALA A 94 23.11 25.13 9.02
CA ALA A 94 24.02 26.25 9.13
C ALA A 94 24.44 26.82 7.76
N ALA A 95 24.78 25.95 6.79
CA ALA A 95 25.11 26.36 5.43
C ALA A 95 23.94 27.08 4.74
N ARG A 96 22.70 26.63 4.95
CA ARG A 96 21.50 27.31 4.43
C ARG A 96 21.27 28.67 5.08
N ASP A 97 21.42 28.76 6.40
CA ASP A 97 21.26 30.02 7.15
C ASP A 97 22.33 31.04 6.72
N ALA A 98 23.56 30.58 6.46
CA ALA A 98 24.66 31.38 5.91
C ALA A 98 24.55 31.66 4.39
N LYS A 99 23.55 31.09 3.71
CA LYS A 99 23.39 31.12 2.24
C LYS A 99 24.61 30.60 1.46
N ASP A 100 25.41 29.72 2.07
CA ASP A 100 26.56 29.08 1.46
C ASP A 100 26.11 27.94 0.54
N LYS A 101 26.04 28.25 -0.76
CA LYS A 101 25.58 27.30 -1.79
C LYS A 101 26.56 26.17 -2.03
N ASP A 102 27.85 26.41 -1.90
CA ASP A 102 28.87 25.40 -2.19
C ASP A 102 28.94 24.38 -1.05
N LYS A 103 28.92 24.85 0.20
CA LYS A 103 28.82 23.97 1.36
C LYS A 103 27.51 23.18 1.37
N THR A 104 26.40 23.82 0.98
CA THR A 104 25.11 23.14 0.85
C THR A 104 25.18 21.98 -0.15
N LYS A 105 25.78 22.19 -1.34
CA LYS A 105 25.94 21.14 -2.36
C LYS A 105 26.84 20.01 -1.88
N GLU A 106 27.95 20.33 -1.22
CA GLU A 106 28.89 19.36 -0.67
C GLU A 106 28.19 18.43 0.34
N ILE A 107 27.46 19.00 1.30
CA ILE A 107 26.73 18.22 2.33
C ILE A 107 25.62 17.38 1.68
N GLN A 108 24.91 17.91 0.69
CA GLN A 108 23.90 17.14 -0.06
C GLN A 108 24.48 15.95 -0.80
N LYS A 109 25.70 16.07 -1.35
CA LYS A 109 26.41 14.94 -1.97
C LYS A 109 26.68 13.84 -0.94
N GLN A 110 27.19 14.21 0.25
CA GLN A 110 27.46 13.25 1.33
C GLN A 110 26.19 12.57 1.84
N LEU A 111 25.09 13.32 1.98
CA LEU A 111 23.78 12.74 2.33
C LEU A 111 23.26 11.79 1.24
N THR A 112 23.45 12.14 -0.04
CA THR A 112 23.11 11.28 -1.17
C THR A 112 23.90 9.97 -1.15
N GLU A 113 25.21 10.02 -0.86
CA GLU A 113 26.06 8.83 -0.74
C GLU A 113 25.62 7.92 0.41
N LEU A 114 25.32 8.47 1.59
CA LEU A 114 24.79 7.71 2.71
C LEU A 114 23.44 7.07 2.37
N LYS A 115 22.56 7.81 1.69
CA LYS A 115 21.28 7.28 1.24
C LYS A 115 21.46 6.13 0.25
N ALA A 116 22.40 6.24 -0.70
CA ALA A 116 22.70 5.16 -1.64
C ALA A 116 23.21 3.90 -0.92
N GLN A 117 24.03 4.05 0.12
CA GLN A 117 24.46 2.91 0.95
C GLN A 117 23.27 2.24 1.66
N GLN A 118 22.38 3.05 2.25
CA GLN A 118 21.17 2.55 2.89
C GLN A 118 20.26 1.82 1.90
N GLU A 119 20.07 2.39 0.70
CA GLU A 119 19.28 1.80 -0.37
C GLU A 119 19.87 0.47 -0.84
N LYS A 120 21.20 0.37 -0.97
CA LYS A 120 21.88 -0.88 -1.31
C LYS A 120 21.64 -1.97 -0.26
N ILE A 121 21.80 -1.65 1.03
CA ILE A 121 21.51 -2.60 2.12
C ILE A 121 20.05 -3.05 2.08
N ALA A 122 19.13 -2.11 1.85
CA ALA A 122 17.71 -2.42 1.73
C ALA A 122 17.41 -3.32 0.53
N ALA A 123 18.02 -3.05 -0.64
CA ALA A 123 17.85 -3.83 -1.86
C ALA A 123 18.41 -5.25 -1.71
N ASP A 124 19.64 -5.39 -1.23
CA ASP A 124 20.30 -6.69 -1.05
C ASP A 124 19.53 -7.57 -0.08
N ALA A 125 19.08 -7.01 1.04
CA ALA A 125 18.31 -7.75 2.02
C ALA A 125 16.87 -8.01 1.58
N GLN A 126 16.24 -7.12 0.81
CA GLN A 126 14.95 -7.40 0.18
C GLN A 126 15.05 -8.55 -0.85
N ALA A 127 16.14 -8.61 -1.63
CA ALA A 127 16.40 -9.72 -2.54
C ALA A 127 16.49 -11.05 -1.79
N LYS A 128 17.18 -11.09 -0.63
CA LYS A 128 17.23 -12.28 0.24
C LYS A 128 15.85 -12.70 0.75
N VAL A 129 15.01 -11.74 1.16
CA VAL A 129 13.63 -12.03 1.59
C VAL A 129 12.80 -12.58 0.43
N ARG A 130 12.97 -12.07 -0.80
CA ARG A 130 12.25 -12.58 -1.97
C ARG A 130 12.70 -13.99 -2.37
N ALA A 131 13.99 -14.30 -2.20
CA ALA A 131 14.56 -15.58 -2.59
C ALA A 131 13.97 -16.78 -1.82
N VAL A 132 13.35 -16.57 -0.65
CA VAL A 132 12.68 -17.67 0.10
C VAL A 132 11.29 -18.03 -0.47
N LEU A 133 10.76 -17.19 -1.37
CA LEU A 133 9.45 -17.33 -1.97
C LEU A 133 9.53 -17.99 -3.35
N THR A 134 8.50 -18.73 -3.73
CA THR A 134 8.36 -19.26 -5.09
C THR A 134 8.13 -18.12 -6.10
N PRO A 135 8.37 -18.32 -7.40
CA PRO A 135 8.08 -17.32 -8.44
C PRO A 135 6.63 -16.82 -8.43
N GLU A 136 5.67 -17.71 -8.16
CA GLU A 136 4.24 -17.38 -8.04
C GLU A 136 3.98 -16.49 -6.82
N GLN A 137 4.60 -16.81 -5.68
CA GLN A 137 4.49 -16.02 -4.46
C GLN A 137 5.16 -14.64 -4.61
N GLN A 138 6.29 -14.56 -5.31
CA GLN A 138 6.93 -13.28 -5.63
C GLN A 138 6.01 -12.41 -6.51
N THR A 139 5.38 -13.02 -7.52
CA THR A 139 4.41 -12.32 -8.37
C THR A 139 3.21 -11.84 -7.56
N GLN A 140 2.65 -12.68 -6.68
CA GLN A 140 1.56 -12.29 -5.78
C GLN A 140 1.95 -11.14 -4.84
N TRP A 141 3.20 -11.14 -4.34
CA TRP A 141 3.71 -10.03 -3.55
C TRP A 141 3.77 -8.74 -4.38
N ASP A 142 4.18 -8.82 -5.66
CA ASP A 142 4.15 -7.65 -6.55
C ASP A 142 2.73 -7.14 -6.80
N VAL A 143 1.76 -8.04 -6.99
CA VAL A 143 0.33 -7.67 -7.06
C VAL A 143 -0.08 -6.90 -5.82
N PHE A 144 0.22 -7.46 -4.63
CA PHE A 144 -0.12 -6.84 -3.35
C PHE A 144 0.50 -5.43 -3.22
N ASN A 145 1.78 -5.28 -3.56
CA ASN A 145 2.50 -4.01 -3.44
C ASN A 145 1.94 -2.94 -4.39
N LEU A 146 1.73 -3.29 -5.66
CA LEU A 146 1.17 -2.38 -6.67
C LEU A 146 -0.26 -2.00 -6.31
N TYR A 147 -1.08 -2.96 -5.89
CA TYR A 147 -2.46 -2.69 -5.49
C TYR A 147 -2.53 -1.79 -4.24
N ARG A 148 -1.72 -2.04 -3.22
CA ARG A 148 -1.64 -1.21 -2.02
C ARG A 148 -1.14 0.21 -2.34
N GLN A 149 -0.21 0.35 -3.29
CA GLN A 149 0.23 1.66 -3.79
C GLN A 149 -0.93 2.42 -4.44
N VAL A 150 -1.73 1.74 -5.27
CA VAL A 150 -2.94 2.30 -5.88
C VAL A 150 -3.94 2.74 -4.80
N LEU A 151 -4.28 1.87 -3.85
CA LEU A 151 -5.24 2.21 -2.79
C LEU A 151 -4.80 3.42 -1.96
N ARG A 152 -3.49 3.52 -1.67
CA ARG A 152 -2.95 4.69 -0.95
C ARG A 152 -3.05 5.95 -1.78
N ARG A 153 -2.75 5.87 -3.08
CA ARG A 153 -2.78 7.03 -3.98
C ARG A 153 -4.20 7.55 -4.16
N TYR A 154 -5.16 6.65 -4.37
CA TYR A 154 -6.57 6.98 -4.60
C TYR A 154 -7.42 6.97 -3.33
N SER A 155 -6.81 7.07 -2.14
CA SER A 155 -7.54 7.00 -0.88
C SER A 155 -8.60 8.10 -0.74
N LYS A 156 -8.38 9.27 -1.35
CA LYS A 156 -9.33 10.40 -1.37
C LYS A 156 -10.50 10.20 -2.33
N ALA A 157 -10.32 9.39 -3.38
CA ALA A 157 -11.36 9.13 -4.36
C ALA A 157 -12.44 8.19 -3.82
N GLU A 158 -12.18 7.52 -2.68
CA GLU A 158 -13.11 6.57 -2.07
C GLU A 158 -13.60 5.53 -3.11
N LEU A 159 -12.64 4.81 -3.71
CA LEU A 159 -12.93 3.84 -4.75
C LEU A 159 -14.04 2.88 -4.32
N THR A 160 -15.01 2.65 -5.21
CA THR A 160 -16.05 1.64 -5.02
C THR A 160 -15.43 0.24 -5.01
N ASP A 161 -16.15 -0.75 -4.49
CA ASP A 161 -15.63 -2.12 -4.46
C ASP A 161 -15.41 -2.68 -5.88
N GLN A 162 -16.26 -2.33 -6.84
CA GLN A 162 -16.04 -2.67 -8.26
C GLN A 162 -14.77 -2.02 -8.83
N GLN A 163 -14.49 -0.75 -8.49
CA GLN A 163 -13.25 -0.08 -8.93
C GLN A 163 -12.01 -0.69 -8.26
N LYS A 164 -12.12 -1.08 -6.99
CA LYS A 164 -11.06 -1.78 -6.25
C LYS A 164 -10.72 -3.13 -6.88
N GLU A 165 -11.72 -3.92 -7.27
CA GLU A 165 -11.50 -5.19 -7.95
C GLU A 165 -10.84 -5.00 -9.32
N LYS A 166 -11.33 -4.04 -10.13
CA LYS A 166 -10.68 -3.69 -11.41
C LYS A 166 -9.24 -3.23 -11.22
N ALA A 167 -8.97 -2.40 -10.21
CA ALA A 167 -7.62 -1.96 -9.87
C ALA A 167 -6.71 -3.12 -9.43
N LYS A 168 -7.25 -4.13 -8.75
CA LYS A 168 -6.52 -5.35 -8.38
C LYS A 168 -6.14 -6.19 -9.61
N VAL A 169 -7.05 -6.32 -10.57
CA VAL A 169 -6.77 -6.99 -11.86
C VAL A 169 -5.68 -6.25 -12.63
N LEU A 170 -5.78 -4.92 -12.75
CA LEU A 170 -4.75 -4.09 -13.40
C LEU A 170 -3.39 -4.22 -12.70
N ALA A 171 -3.36 -4.25 -11.36
CA ALA A 171 -2.14 -4.48 -10.60
C ALA A 171 -1.56 -5.89 -10.86
N ALA A 172 -2.40 -6.92 -11.03
CA ALA A 172 -1.96 -8.26 -11.37
C ALA A 172 -1.36 -8.35 -12.78
N GLU A 173 -1.93 -7.66 -13.76
CA GLU A 173 -1.35 -7.55 -15.11
C GLU A 173 0.00 -6.84 -15.08
N ALA A 174 0.08 -5.70 -14.39
CA ALA A 174 1.34 -4.95 -14.25
C ALA A 174 2.41 -5.75 -13.50
N ALA A 175 2.04 -6.55 -12.49
CA ALA A 175 2.98 -7.43 -11.78
C ALA A 175 3.58 -8.52 -12.67
N LYS A 176 2.77 -9.13 -13.55
CA LYS A 176 3.26 -10.11 -14.53
C LYS A 176 4.24 -9.49 -15.52
N GLN A 177 3.99 -8.26 -15.95
CA GLN A 177 4.91 -7.52 -16.82
C GLN A 177 6.18 -7.12 -16.08
N LEU A 178 6.07 -6.78 -14.79
CA LEU A 178 7.20 -6.43 -13.95
C LEU A 178 8.13 -7.62 -13.71
N SER A 179 7.59 -8.82 -13.47
CA SER A 179 8.42 -10.02 -13.27
C SER A 179 9.20 -10.45 -14.51
N ALA A 180 8.73 -10.04 -15.69
CA ALA A 180 9.42 -10.26 -16.97
C ALA A 180 10.49 -9.20 -17.29
N SER A 181 10.61 -8.13 -16.49
CA SER A 181 11.50 -6.99 -16.78
C SER A 181 12.60 -6.84 -15.75
N THR A 182 13.83 -6.63 -16.21
CA THR A 182 15.00 -6.28 -15.38
C THR A 182 15.37 -4.79 -15.47
N ASP A 183 14.66 -4.01 -16.28
CA ASP A 183 14.96 -2.59 -16.50
C ASP A 183 14.15 -1.69 -15.55
N ALA A 184 14.86 -0.85 -14.80
CA ALA A 184 14.27 0.12 -13.89
C ALA A 184 13.38 1.16 -14.61
N LYS A 185 13.73 1.55 -15.85
CA LYS A 185 12.91 2.49 -16.63
C LYS A 185 11.61 1.85 -17.06
N ALA A 186 11.66 0.62 -17.58
CA ALA A 186 10.48 -0.18 -17.88
C ALA A 186 9.59 -0.36 -16.64
N ALA A 187 10.15 -0.72 -15.48
CA ALA A 187 9.40 -0.84 -14.23
C ALA A 187 8.70 0.48 -13.82
N SER A 188 9.34 1.62 -14.05
CA SER A 188 8.72 2.93 -13.82
C SER A 188 7.58 3.23 -14.81
N ALA A 189 7.76 2.88 -16.08
CA ALA A 189 6.73 3.06 -17.11
C ALA A 189 5.48 2.22 -16.80
N LEU A 190 5.67 0.97 -16.37
CA LEU A 190 4.57 0.08 -15.94
C LEU A 190 3.76 0.65 -14.78
N LYS A 191 4.43 1.23 -13.77
CA LYS A 191 3.74 1.87 -12.65
C LYS A 191 2.94 3.11 -13.09
N LYS A 192 3.46 3.86 -14.06
CA LYS A 192 2.77 5.02 -14.64
C LYS A 192 1.54 4.58 -15.46
N ASP A 193 1.68 3.53 -16.26
CA ASP A 193 0.58 2.95 -17.03
C ASP A 193 -0.53 2.42 -16.11
N LEU A 194 -0.17 1.68 -15.05
CA LEU A 194 -1.11 1.24 -14.02
C LEU A 194 -1.87 2.42 -13.41
N ASP A 195 -1.16 3.50 -13.05
CA ASP A 195 -1.77 4.70 -12.50
C ASP A 195 -2.78 5.34 -13.47
N GLN A 196 -2.41 5.47 -14.74
CA GLN A 196 -3.30 6.03 -15.76
C GLN A 196 -4.54 5.18 -15.97
N LYS A 197 -4.39 3.85 -16.02
CA LYS A 197 -5.50 2.91 -16.16
C LYS A 197 -6.45 2.96 -14.97
N VAL A 198 -5.92 3.08 -13.74
CA VAL A 198 -6.77 3.24 -12.55
C VAL A 198 -7.43 4.62 -12.51
N ALA A 199 -6.75 5.68 -12.91
CA ALA A 199 -7.34 7.03 -13.01
C ALA A 199 -8.56 7.03 -13.95
N ALA A 200 -8.50 6.28 -15.05
CA ALA A 200 -9.59 6.14 -16.00
C ALA A 200 -10.83 5.40 -15.44
N LEU A 201 -10.71 4.75 -14.27
CA LEU A 201 -11.85 4.13 -13.59
C LEU A 201 -12.66 5.13 -12.75
N LEU A 202 -12.12 6.32 -12.48
CA LEU A 202 -12.75 7.32 -11.61
C LEU A 202 -13.97 7.97 -12.27
N THR A 203 -14.98 8.29 -11.46
CA THR A 203 -16.05 9.19 -11.89
C THR A 203 -15.55 10.64 -11.96
N PRO A 204 -16.29 11.56 -12.61
CA PRO A 204 -15.99 12.98 -12.56
C PRO A 204 -15.89 13.51 -11.12
N GLU A 205 -16.81 13.14 -10.23
CA GLU A 205 -16.74 13.63 -8.84
C GLU A 205 -15.51 13.09 -8.09
N GLN A 206 -15.15 11.84 -8.31
CA GLN A 206 -13.94 11.25 -7.71
C GLN A 206 -12.66 11.90 -8.26
N THR A 207 -12.64 12.28 -9.53
CA THR A 207 -11.53 13.02 -10.15
C THR A 207 -11.37 14.39 -9.52
N GLU A 208 -12.46 15.10 -9.24
CA GLU A 208 -12.41 16.38 -8.52
C GLU A 208 -11.92 16.22 -7.07
N LYS A 209 -12.37 15.17 -6.35
CA LYS A 209 -11.86 14.85 -4.99
C LYS A 209 -10.34 14.64 -4.97
N MET A 210 -9.75 14.15 -6.06
CA MET A 210 -8.31 13.93 -6.18
C MET A 210 -7.51 15.22 -6.36
N LYS A 211 -8.10 16.28 -6.94
CA LYS A 211 -7.47 17.59 -7.12
C LYS A 211 -7.45 18.43 -5.86
N ALA A 212 -8.40 18.19 -4.94
CA ALA A 212 -8.54 18.97 -3.72
C ALA A 212 -7.27 18.88 -2.85
N PRO A 213 -6.68 20.02 -2.43
CA PRO A 213 -5.56 20.02 -1.50
C PRO A 213 -5.97 19.27 -0.22
N ALA A 214 -5.03 18.53 0.39
CA ALA A 214 -5.32 17.86 1.64
C ALA A 214 -5.76 18.92 2.67
N ALA A 215 -6.97 18.78 3.22
CA ALA A 215 -7.43 19.65 4.30
C ALA A 215 -6.34 19.65 5.40
N LYS A 216 -5.78 20.83 5.69
CA LYS A 216 -4.80 20.96 6.78
C LYS A 216 -5.50 20.53 8.05
N LYS A 217 -5.04 19.43 8.67
CA LYS A 217 -5.50 19.06 10.00
C LYS A 217 -5.24 20.26 10.91
N PRO A 218 -6.23 20.72 11.71
CA PRO A 218 -5.98 21.77 12.68
C PRO A 218 -4.85 21.32 13.59
N PRO A 219 -3.97 22.25 14.04
CA PRO A 219 -2.94 21.93 15.02
C PRO A 219 -3.62 21.24 16.20
N LYS A 220 -3.04 20.13 16.64
CA LYS A 220 -3.54 19.32 17.74
C LYS A 220 -3.44 20.20 18.99
N GLY A 221 -4.52 20.92 19.28
CA GLY A 221 -4.58 21.92 20.34
C GLY A 221 -4.10 21.33 21.65
N ASP A 222 -3.32 22.15 22.37
CA ASP A 222 -2.81 21.88 23.69
C ASP A 222 -3.87 21.18 24.54
N LYS A 223 -3.51 20.02 25.08
CA LYS A 223 -4.26 19.43 26.18
C LYS A 223 -4.22 20.45 27.30
N ALA A 224 -5.30 21.20 27.45
CA ALA A 224 -5.55 21.99 28.65
C ALA A 224 -5.36 21.06 29.86
N GLU A 225 -4.38 21.38 30.70
CA GLU A 225 -4.20 20.75 31.99
C GLU A 225 -5.52 20.88 32.78
N PRO A 226 -6.01 19.80 33.40
CA PRO A 226 -7.09 19.92 34.35
C PRO A 226 -6.56 20.72 35.55
N LYS A 227 -7.08 21.93 35.75
CA LYS A 227 -6.87 22.66 37.02
C LYS A 227 -7.36 21.77 38.17
N LYS A 228 -6.46 21.56 39.12
CA LYS A 228 -6.76 20.96 40.43
C LYS A 228 -7.68 21.87 41.24
#